data_AF-X1Q6P9-F1
#
_entry.id   AF-X1Q6P9-F1
#
_cell.length_a   1.000
_cell.length_b   1.000
_cell.length_c   1.000
_cell.angle_alpha   90.00
_cell.angle_beta   90.00
_cell.angle_gamma   90.00
#
_symmetry.space_group_name_H-M   'P 1'
#
loop_
_entity.id
_entity.type
_entity.pdbx_description
1 polymer ?
#
loop_
_entity_poly.entity_id
_entity_poly.type
_entity_poly.pdbx_seq_one_letter_code
_entity_poly.pdbx_strand_id
1 'polypeptide(L)' 'MILNILEEKPLPVYGDGENIRDWLYVEDHCKAICEILNKGKVGETYNIGGENEWENIELINCLCEKIAKISSGNGQR' A
#
# COMPACT_ATOMS: atom_id res chain seq x y z
N MET A 1 -2.58 -0.18 -10.35
CA MET A 1 -3.85 -0.46 -9.67
C MET A 1 -4.78 0.75 -9.68
N ILE A 2 -4.51 1.82 -8.93
CA ILE A 2 -5.40 2.99 -8.85
C ILE A 2 -5.70 3.61 -10.23
N LEU A 3 -4.69 3.83 -11.08
CA LEU A 3 -4.89 4.36 -12.43
C LEU A 3 -5.81 3.47 -13.28
N ASN A 4 -5.64 2.14 -13.22
CA ASN A 4 -6.52 1.22 -13.95
C ASN A 4 -7.97 1.30 -13.45
N ILE A 5 -8.19 1.47 -12.13
CA ILE A 5 -9.53 1.65 -11.58
C ILE A 5 -10.18 2.92 -12.16
N LEU A 6 -9.43 4.03 -12.20
CA LEU A 6 -9.92 5.32 -12.72
C LEU A 6 -10.16 5.29 -14.23
N GLU A 7 -9.41 4.50 -14.97
CA GLU A 7 -9.52 4.35 -16.43
C GLU A 7 -10.43 3.18 -16.85
N GLU A 8 -11.13 2.55 -15.89
CA GLU A 8 -11.99 1.38 -16.12
C GLU A 8 -11.27 0.22 -16.86
N LYS A 9 -9.97 0.08 -16.61
CA LYS A 9 -9.14 -0.99 -17.15
C LYS A 9 -9.12 -2.20 -16.22
N PRO A 10 -8.92 -3.42 -16.76
CA PRO A 10 -8.75 -4.61 -15.94
C PRO A 10 -7.67 -4.44 -14.87
N LEU A 11 -7.94 -4.98 -13.68
CA LEU A 11 -7.01 -4.99 -12.55
C LEU A 11 -6.26 -6.33 -12.56
N PRO A 12 -4.97 -6.36 -12.95
CA PRO A 12 -4.23 -7.61 -12.95
C PRO A 12 -4.00 -8.09 -11.50
N VAL A 13 -4.43 -9.32 -11.23
CA VAL A 13 -4.15 -10.06 -9.99
C VAL A 13 -3.38 -11.31 -10.37
N TYR A 14 -2.24 -11.56 -9.71
CA TYR A 14 -1.41 -12.73 -9.98
C TYR A 14 -1.87 -13.92 -9.13
N GLY A 15 -2.06 -15.07 -9.78
CA GLY A 15 -2.55 -16.28 -9.11
C GLY A 15 -3.98 -16.11 -8.63
N ASP A 16 -4.24 -16.60 -7.41
CA ASP A 16 -5.50 -16.42 -6.66
C ASP A 16 -5.57 -15.07 -5.94
N GLY A 17 -4.46 -14.36 -5.78
CA GLY A 17 -4.38 -13.09 -5.05
C GLY A 17 -4.21 -13.23 -3.53
N GLU A 18 -3.98 -14.43 -3.01
CA GLU A 18 -3.85 -14.74 -1.57
C GLU A 18 -2.44 -14.45 -1.02
N ASN A 19 -1.54 -13.91 -1.85
CA ASN A 19 -0.22 -13.48 -1.40
C ASN A 19 -0.32 -12.36 -0.36
N ILE A 20 0.21 -12.62 0.84
CA ILE A 20 0.25 -11.65 1.94
C ILE A 20 1.49 -10.76 1.82
N ARG A 21 1.34 -9.45 2.00
CA ARG A 21 2.43 -8.47 2.08
C ARG A 21 2.20 -7.48 3.21
N ASP A 22 3.29 -7.10 3.89
CA ASP A 22 3.31 -5.95 4.79
C ASP A 22 3.48 -4.66 3.97
N TRP A 23 2.55 -3.72 4.13
CA TRP A 23 2.52 -2.46 3.40
C TRP A 23 3.05 -1.31 4.25
N LEU A 24 4.27 -0.87 3.95
CA LEU A 24 4.93 0.26 4.59
C LEU A 24 4.77 1.55 3.77
N TYR A 25 4.28 2.62 4.40
CA TYR A 25 4.20 3.93 3.76
C TYR A 25 5.59 4.53 3.54
N VAL A 26 5.81 5.13 2.37
CA VAL A 26 7.14 5.57 1.92
C VAL A 26 7.79 6.59 2.86
N GLU A 27 7.02 7.53 3.39
CA GLU A 27 7.57 8.54 4.30
C GLU A 27 7.99 7.94 5.63
N ASP A 28 7.29 6.92 6.13
CA ASP A 28 7.66 6.24 7.36
C ASP A 28 8.92 5.40 7.17
N HIS A 29 9.10 4.80 5.98
CA HIS A 29 10.37 4.19 5.60
C HIS A 29 11.51 5.23 5.59
N CYS A 30 11.31 6.40 4.98
CA CYS A 30 12.31 7.46 4.98
C CYS A 30 12.68 7.92 6.41
N LYS A 31 11.68 8.11 7.28
CA LYS A 31 11.91 8.46 8.69
C LYS A 31 12.71 7.38 9.42
N ALA A 32 12.39 6.10 9.20
CA ALA A 32 13.12 4.99 9.79
C ALA A 32 14.59 4.96 9.32
N ILE A 33 14.85 5.18 8.03
CA ILE A 33 16.22 5.30 7.49
C ILE A 33 16.97 6.46 8.16
N CYS A 34 16.34 7.64 8.27
CA CYS A 34 16.96 8.79 8.94
C CYS A 34 17.27 8.50 10.41
N GLU A 35 16.40 7.80 11.12
CA GLU A 35 16.62 7.42 12.51
C GLU A 35 17.79 6.43 12.66
N ILE A 36 17.84 5.41 11.80
CA ILE A 36 18.95 4.43 11.77
C ILE A 36 20.27 5.12 11.41
N LEU A 37 20.26 6.08 10.48
CA LEU A 37 21.46 6.85 10.14
C LEU A 37 22.01 7.64 11.35
N ASN A 38 21.12 8.22 12.15
CA ASN A 38 21.50 9.08 13.28
C ASN A 38 21.85 8.29 14.55
N LYS A 39 21.19 7.15 14.78
CA LYS A 39 21.23 6.43 16.07
C LYS A 39 21.50 4.93 15.95
N GLY A 40 21.55 4.41 14.73
CA GLY A 40 21.83 3.01 14.46
C GLY A 40 23.27 2.64 14.83
N LYS A 41 23.48 1.36 15.09
CA LYS A 41 24.78 0.80 15.44
C LYS A 41 25.44 0.26 14.17
N VAL A 42 26.69 0.66 13.95
CA VAL A 42 27.48 0.24 12.78
C VAL A 42 27.62 -1.29 12.76
N GLY A 43 27.37 -1.87 11.59
CA GLY A 43 27.45 -3.32 11.37
C GLY A 43 26.16 -4.08 11.67
N GLU A 44 25.13 -3.42 12.22
CA GLU A 44 23.83 -4.06 12.44
C GLU A 44 22.91 -3.97 11.21
N THR A 45 21.93 -4.86 11.15
CA THR A 45 20.87 -4.87 10.14
C THR A 45 19.52 -4.60 10.81
N TYR A 46 18.68 -3.78 10.17
CA TYR A 46 17.39 -3.37 10.70
C TYR A 46 16.27 -3.73 9.74
N ASN A 47 15.27 -4.47 10.23
CA ASN A 47 14.02 -4.68 9.50
C ASN A 47 13.09 -3.48 9.75
N ILE A 48 12.49 -2.96 8.69
CA ILE A 48 11.52 -1.86 8.74
C ILE A 48 10.24 -2.38 8.08
N GLY A 49 9.16 -2.48 8.86
CA GLY A 49 7.85 -2.95 8.41
C GLY A 49 6.75 -1.95 8.75
N GLY A 50 5.58 -2.14 8.16
CA GLY A 50 4.39 -1.33 8.39
C GLY A 50 3.46 -1.91 9.45
N GLU A 51 3.72 -3.13 9.94
CA GLU A 51 2.81 -3.92 10.80
C GLU A 51 1.40 -4.01 10.19
N ASN A 52 1.32 -4.06 8.86
CA ASN A 52 0.08 -3.96 8.12
C ASN A 52 0.06 -5.00 6.99
N GLU A 53 -0.18 -6.25 7.39
CA GLU A 53 -0.24 -7.41 6.50
C GLU A 53 -1.61 -7.53 5.85
N TRP A 54 -1.62 -7.62 4.51
CA TRP A 54 -2.84 -7.79 3.73
C TRP A 54 -2.62 -8.83 2.64
N GLU A 55 -3.64 -9.64 2.38
CA GLU A 55 -3.76 -10.34 1.10
C GLU A 55 -3.93 -9.33 -0.03
N ASN A 56 -3.30 -9.58 -1.18
CA ASN A 56 -3.40 -8.67 -2.32
C ASN A 56 -4.85 -8.48 -2.77
N ILE A 57 -5.67 -9.54 -2.75
CA ILE A 57 -7.07 -9.46 -3.19
C ILE A 57 -7.92 -8.59 -2.25
N GLU A 58 -7.73 -8.71 -0.94
CA GLU A 58 -8.44 -7.89 0.05
C GLU A 58 -8.08 -6.41 -0.09
N LEU A 59 -6.79 -6.10 -0.29
CA LEU A 59 -6.35 -4.72 -0.51
C LEU A 59 -6.98 -4.12 -1.78
N ILE A 60 -7.05 -4.89 -2.87
CA ILE A 60 -7.63 -4.42 -4.13
C ILE A 60 -9.13 -4.13 -3.97
N ASN A 61 -9.87 -5.01 -3.29
CA ASN A 61 -11.29 -4.79 -3.00
C ASN A 61 -11.49 -3.51 -2.17
N CYS A 62 -10.68 -3.32 -1.12
CA CYS A 62 -10.70 -2.11 -0.31
C CYS A 62 -10.42 -0.83 -1.13
N LEU A 63 -9.46 -0.89 -2.07
CA LEU A 63 -9.17 0.22 -2.99
C LEU A 63 -10.37 0.54 -3.90
N CYS A 64 -11.00 -0.48 -4.50
CA CYS A 64 -12.18 -0.32 -5.34
C CYS A 64 -13.33 0.34 -4.58
N GLU A 65 -13.62 -0.12 -3.35
CA GLU A 65 -14.65 0.48 -2.50
C GLU A 65 -14.37 1.94 -2.17
N LYS A 66 -13.13 2.28 -1.82
CA LYS A 66 -12.74 3.66 -1.50
C LYS A 66 -12.90 4.57 -2.71
N ILE A 67 -12.46 4.14 -3.89
CA ILE A 67 -12.58 4.92 -5.13
C ILE A 67 -14.05 5.09 -5.54
N ALA A 68 -14.88 4.04 -5.41
CA ALA A 68 -16.32 4.13 -5.67
C ALA A 68 -17.00 5.17 -4.76
N LYS A 69 -16.66 5.18 -3.46
CA LYS A 69 -17.17 6.19 -2.50
C LYS A 69 -16.76 7.61 -2.88
N ILE A 70 -15.49 7.82 -3.29
CA ILE A 70 -15.01 9.14 -3.73
C ILE A 70 -15.73 9.60 -5.00
N SER A 71 -15.89 8.71 -5.97
CA SER A 71 -16.53 9.01 -7.26
C SER A 71 -18.02 9.34 -7.11
N SER A 72 -18.71 8.66 -6.19
CA SER A 72 -20.14 8.91 -5.90
C SER A 72 -20.39 10.27 -5.24
N GLY A 73 -19.39 10.86 -4.58
CA GLY A 73 -19.47 12.20 -3.99
C GLY A 73 -19.19 13.35 -4.96
N ASN A 74 -18.61 13.07 -6.13
CA ASN A 74 -18.23 14.08 -7.13
C ASN A 74 -19.33 14.35 -8.18
N GLY A 75 -20.41 13.58 -8.21
CA GLY A 75 -21.54 13.75 -9.12
C GLY A 75 -22.62 14.75 -8.70
N GLN A 76 -22.37 15.58 -7.67
CA GLN A 76 -23.29 16.62 -7.16
C GLN A 76 -22.76 18.06 -7.32
N ARG A 77 -21.82 18.31 -8.23
CA ARG A 77 -21.39 19.68 -8.59
C ARG A 77 -21.49 19.93 -10.08
#